data_AF-A0A8T8C989-F1
#
_entry.id   AF-A0A8T8C989-F1
#
_cell.length_a   1.000
_cell.length_b   1.000
_cell.length_c   1.000
_cell.angle_alpha   90.00
_cell.angle_beta   90.00
_cell.angle_gamma   90.00
#
_symmetry.space_group_name_H-M   'P 1'
#
loop_
_entity.id
_entity.type
_entity.pdbx_description
1 polymer ?
#
loop_
_entity_poly.entity_id
_entity_poly.type
_entity_poly.pdbx_seq_one_letter_code
_entity_poly.pdbx_strand_id
1 'polypeptide(L)'
;MAALDYLIERGISAKRVGMRVRISPRAKVTEEVSRYVKQNRLRLLAELTADDGVERRCAWIVVVPGHQPFTMIDEPITRDEALADVHGRWPNAELK
;
A
#
# COMPACT_ATOMS: atom_id res chain seq x y z
N MET A 1 20.67 8.28 0.51
CA MET A 1 20.51 6.84 0.77
C MET A 1 19.12 6.63 1.35
N ALA A 2 18.25 5.92 0.63
CA ALA A 2 16.95 5.51 1.12
C ALA A 2 17.13 4.54 2.30
N ALA A 3 16.21 4.53 3.25
CA ALA A 3 16.28 3.60 4.38
C ALA A 3 16.16 2.14 3.92
N LEU A 4 15.46 1.91 2.81
CA LEU A 4 15.38 0.59 2.16
C LEU A 4 16.71 0.13 1.56
N ASP A 5 17.53 1.05 1.00
CA ASP A 5 18.82 0.70 0.40
C ASP A 5 19.72 -0.04 1.39
N TYR A 6 19.78 0.42 2.65
CA TYR A 6 20.57 -0.22 3.71
C TYR A 6 20.20 -1.70 3.91
N LEU A 7 18.92 -2.02 3.79
CA LEU A 7 18.42 -3.40 3.92
C LEU A 7 18.70 -4.21 2.64
N ILE A 8 18.48 -3.61 1.47
CA ILE A 8 18.70 -4.24 0.15
C ILE A 8 20.17 -4.62 -0.02
N GLU A 9 21.11 -3.73 0.32
CA GLU A 9 22.56 -3.98 0.27
C GLU A 9 23.00 -5.17 1.13
N ARG A 10 22.25 -5.47 2.21
CA ARG A 10 22.47 -6.64 3.09
C ARG A 10 21.70 -7.87 2.64
N GLY A 11 21.00 -7.79 1.51
CA GLY A 11 20.14 -8.83 0.98
C GLY A 11 18.95 -9.13 1.90
N ILE A 12 18.41 -8.09 2.54
CA ILE A 12 17.21 -8.12 3.38
C ILE A 12 16.10 -7.37 2.66
N SER A 13 15.02 -8.07 2.37
CA SER A 13 13.79 -7.46 1.86
C SER A 13 12.94 -6.93 3.01
N ALA A 14 12.24 -5.83 2.77
CA ALA A 14 11.27 -5.25 3.68
C ALA A 14 9.92 -5.11 2.98
N LYS A 15 8.83 -5.29 3.73
CA LYS A 15 7.47 -5.05 3.26
C LYS A 15 6.61 -4.41 4.35
N ARG A 16 5.66 -3.58 3.96
CA ARG A 16 4.67 -3.00 4.87
C ARG A 16 3.58 -4.04 5.15
N VAL A 17 3.26 -4.26 6.42
CA VAL A 17 2.11 -5.06 6.86
C VAL A 17 1.34 -4.24 7.88
N GLY A 18 0.25 -3.60 7.43
CA GLY A 18 -0.44 -2.57 8.21
C GLY A 18 0.53 -1.43 8.56
N MET A 19 0.75 -1.21 9.86
CA MET A 19 1.71 -0.23 10.38
C MET A 19 3.04 -0.87 10.83
N ARG A 20 3.39 -2.05 10.33
CA ARG A 20 4.63 -2.76 10.69
C ARG A 20 5.52 -2.94 9.46
N VAL A 21 6.83 -2.86 9.67
CA VAL A 21 7.83 -3.25 8.67
C VAL A 21 8.19 -4.71 8.94
N ARG A 22 7.87 -5.59 8.01
CA ARG A 22 8.26 -7.00 8.06
C ARG A 22 9.49 -7.20 7.19
N ILE A 23 10.55 -7.77 7.78
CA ILE A 23 11.83 -8.03 7.11
C ILE A 23 12.08 -9.53 6.91
N SER A 24 12.78 -9.88 5.83
CA SER A 24 13.16 -11.25 5.49
C SER A 24 14.47 -11.29 4.68
N PRO A 25 15.24 -12.39 4.68
CA PRO A 25 15.03 -13.63 5.44
C PRO A 25 15.49 -13.51 6.90
N ARG A 26 14.85 -14.26 7.81
CA ARG A 26 15.16 -14.22 9.26
C ARG A 26 16.63 -14.55 9.57
N ALA A 27 17.26 -15.42 8.77
CA ALA A 27 18.66 -15.80 8.92
C ALA A 27 19.64 -14.62 8.83
N LYS A 28 19.26 -13.52 8.16
CA LYS A 28 20.09 -12.31 8.01
C LYS A 28 19.72 -11.20 8.97
N VAL A 29 18.74 -11.41 9.85
CA VAL A 29 18.29 -10.41 10.82
C VAL A 29 19.20 -10.44 12.05
N THR A 30 20.18 -9.56 12.06
CA THR A 30 21.07 -9.33 13.21
C THR A 30 20.45 -8.34 14.20
N GLU A 31 21.06 -8.20 15.38
CA GLU A 31 20.66 -7.17 16.35
C GLU A 31 20.85 -5.75 15.80
N GLU A 32 21.89 -5.53 14.99
CA GLU A 32 22.13 -4.25 14.30
C GLU A 32 20.98 -3.91 13.34
N VAL A 33 20.58 -4.86 12.49
CA VAL A 33 19.45 -4.71 11.57
C VAL A 33 18.16 -4.42 12.36
N SER A 34 17.94 -5.14 13.45
CA SER A 34 16.76 -4.96 14.29
C SER A 34 16.71 -3.56 14.92
N ARG A 35 17.86 -3.05 15.39
CA ARG A 35 17.99 -1.70 15.91
C ARG A 35 17.78 -0.64 14.82
N TYR A 36 18.37 -0.85 13.65
CA TYR A 36 18.21 0.04 12.50
C TYR A 36 16.74 0.18 12.10
N VAL A 37 16.02 -0.95 11.96
CA VAL A 37 14.60 -0.96 11.59
C VAL A 37 13.74 -0.27 12.65
N LYS A 38 14.04 -0.47 13.94
CA LYS A 38 13.34 0.23 15.03
C LYS A 38 13.54 1.75 14.96
N GLN A 39 14.77 2.20 14.74
CA GLN A 39 15.11 3.63 14.67
C GLN A 39 14.54 4.31 13.41
N ASN A 40 14.50 3.60 12.28
CA ASN A 40 14.07 4.14 10.99
C ASN A 40 12.65 3.74 10.60
N ARG A 41 11.84 3.23 11.53
CA ARG A 41 10.53 2.62 11.23
C ARG A 41 9.60 3.52 10.42
N LEU A 42 9.45 4.79 10.80
CA LEU A 42 8.54 5.71 10.11
C LEU A 42 9.01 6.00 8.68
N ARG A 43 10.31 6.17 8.50
CA ARG A 43 10.91 6.39 7.19
C ARG A 43 10.78 5.18 6.29
N LEU A 44 11.06 3.97 6.82
CA LEU A 44 10.86 2.72 6.10
C LEU A 44 9.39 2.54 5.69
N LEU A 45 8.44 2.86 6.56
CA LEU A 45 7.02 2.81 6.22
C LEU A 45 6.64 3.81 5.12
N ALA A 46 7.17 5.02 5.15
CA ALA A 46 6.92 6.04 4.13
C ALA A 46 7.45 5.59 2.77
N GLU A 47 8.71 5.15 2.71
CA GLU A 47 9.34 4.63 1.49
C GLU A 47 8.57 3.40 0.95
N LEU A 48 8.21 2.45 1.82
CA LEU A 48 7.42 1.28 1.43
C LEU A 48 5.99 1.60 1.01
N THR A 49 5.45 2.76 1.38
CA THR A 49 4.12 3.20 0.94
C THR A 49 4.21 3.89 -0.41
N ALA A 50 5.28 4.65 -0.65
CA ALA A 50 5.54 5.23 -1.95
C ALA A 50 5.82 4.15 -3.03
N ASP A 51 6.40 3.02 -2.62
CA ASP A 51 6.76 1.90 -3.50
C ASP A 51 5.88 0.64 -3.26
N ASP A 52 4.62 0.84 -2.83
CA ASP A 52 3.72 -0.28 -2.51
C ASP A 52 3.19 -1.03 -3.75
N GLY A 53 3.46 -0.52 -4.95
CA GLY A 53 2.98 -1.08 -6.22
C GLY A 53 1.46 -1.02 -6.36
N VAL A 54 0.76 -0.32 -5.46
CA VAL A 54 -0.70 -0.22 -5.49
C VAL A 54 -1.09 0.96 -6.36
N GLU A 55 -1.77 0.64 -7.46
CA GLU A 55 -2.29 1.65 -8.37
C GLU A 55 -3.35 2.50 -7.65
N ARG A 56 -3.15 3.82 -7.74
CA ARG A 56 -4.10 4.82 -7.29
C ARG A 56 -4.57 5.62 -8.50
N ARG A 57 -5.88 5.78 -8.65
CA ARG A 57 -6.50 6.52 -9.75
C ARG A 57 -7.42 7.58 -9.18
N CYS A 58 -7.48 8.72 -9.86
CA CYS A 58 -8.45 9.78 -9.56
C CYS A 58 -9.83 9.50 -10.16
N ALA A 59 -9.98 8.44 -10.96
CA ALA A 59 -11.22 8.11 -11.62
C ALA A 59 -11.42 6.60 -11.74
N TRP A 60 -12.64 6.15 -11.47
CA TRP A 60 -13.08 4.76 -11.57
C TRP A 60 -14.44 4.67 -12.28
N ILE A 61 -14.67 3.63 -13.06
CA ILE A 61 -15.98 3.40 -13.68
C ILE A 61 -16.83 2.57 -12.72
N VAL A 62 -17.90 3.17 -12.21
CA VAL A 62 -18.87 2.54 -11.32
C VAL A 62 -19.94 1.83 -12.12
N VAL A 63 -20.23 0.58 -11.76
CA VAL A 63 -21.31 -0.22 -12.33
C VAL A 63 -22.29 -0.55 -11.21
N VAL A 64 -23.53 -0.06 -11.32
CA VAL A 64 -24.62 -0.37 -10.39
C VAL A 64 -25.71 -1.13 -11.16
N PRO A 65 -26.21 -2.28 -10.66
CA PRO A 65 -27.30 -2.99 -11.30
C PRO A 65 -28.51 -2.08 -11.55
N GLY A 66 -29.00 -2.05 -12.79
CA GLY A 66 -30.15 -1.22 -13.19
C GLY A 66 -29.80 0.22 -13.59
N HIS A 67 -28.53 0.63 -13.52
CA HIS A 67 -28.07 1.96 -13.94
C HIS A 67 -27.03 1.86 -15.08
N GLN A 68 -26.96 2.90 -15.90
CA GLN A 68 -25.86 3.05 -16.86
C GLN A 68 -24.54 3.26 -16.09
N PRO A 69 -23.42 2.66 -16.50
CA PRO A 69 -22.13 2.92 -15.88
C PRO A 69 -21.75 4.40 -15.94
N PHE A 70 -21.13 4.90 -14.87
CA PHE A 70 -20.71 6.29 -14.77
C PHE A 70 -19.35 6.41 -14.07
N THR A 71 -18.65 7.52 -14.33
CA THR A 71 -17.34 7.78 -13.75
C THR A 71 -17.50 8.39 -12.37
N MET A 72 -16.88 7.77 -11.36
CA MET A 72 -16.60 8.39 -10.08
C MET A 72 -15.25 9.09 -10.16
N ILE A 73 -15.18 10.35 -9.70
CA ILE A 73 -13.95 11.14 -9.61
C ILE A 73 -13.66 11.39 -8.13
N ASP A 74 -12.42 11.15 -7.72
CA ASP A 74 -11.95 11.34 -6.34
C ASP A 74 -10.47 11.74 -6.32
N GLU A 75 -9.92 11.98 -5.13
CA GLU A 75 -8.48 12.00 -4.89
C GLU A 75 -7.83 10.67 -5.36
N PRO A 76 -6.49 10.62 -5.53
CA PRO A 76 -5.81 9.37 -5.90
C PRO A 76 -6.01 8.27 -4.85
N ILE A 77 -7.00 7.41 -5.08
CA ILE A 77 -7.37 6.31 -4.19
C ILE A 77 -7.15 4.96 -4.85
N THR A 78 -6.96 3.94 -4.02
CA THR A 78 -6.85 2.55 -4.44
C THR A 78 -8.21 2.00 -4.89
N ARG A 79 -8.21 0.90 -5.64
CA ARG A 79 -9.45 0.22 -6.06
C ARG A 79 -10.32 -0.19 -4.87
N ASP A 80 -9.71 -0.63 -3.78
CA ASP A 80 -10.43 -1.09 -2.58
C ASP A 80 -11.08 0.08 -1.82
N GLU A 81 -10.38 1.21 -1.70
CA GLU A 81 -10.94 2.44 -1.13
C GLU A 81 -12.10 2.97 -1.98
N ALA A 82 -11.93 2.99 -3.30
CA ALA A 82 -12.98 3.36 -4.23
C ALA A 82 -14.20 2.42 -4.10
N LEU A 83 -13.99 1.11 -3.97
CA LEU A 83 -15.08 0.15 -3.82
C LEU A 83 -15.83 0.36 -2.49
N ALA A 84 -15.10 0.63 -1.42
CA ALA A 84 -15.68 0.93 -0.11
C ALA A 84 -16.55 2.21 -0.13
N ASP A 85 -16.08 3.28 -0.78
CA ASP A 85 -16.86 4.52 -0.92
C ASP A 85 -18.14 4.30 -1.74
N VAL A 86 -18.04 3.59 -2.86
CA VAL A 86 -19.21 3.26 -3.69
C VAL A 86 -20.19 2.37 -2.91
N HIS A 87 -19.72 1.36 -2.18
CA HIS A 87 -20.56 0.47 -1.38
C HIS A 87 -21.31 1.18 -0.24
N GLY A 88 -20.81 2.32 0.23
CA GLY A 88 -21.54 3.18 1.16
C GLY A 88 -22.85 3.73 0.59
N ARG A 89 -22.96 3.84 -0.74
CA ARG A 89 -24.15 4.35 -1.45
C ARG A 89 -24.92 3.23 -2.15
N TRP A 90 -24.21 2.30 -2.77
CA TRP A 90 -24.75 1.17 -3.53
C TRP A 90 -24.04 -0.13 -3.16
N PRO A 91 -24.58 -0.94 -2.23
CA PRO A 91 -23.91 -2.14 -1.73
C PRO A 91 -23.58 -3.19 -2.79
N ASN A 92 -24.29 -3.18 -3.92
CA ASN A 92 -24.15 -4.16 -5.00
C ASN A 92 -23.36 -3.61 -6.20
N ALA A 93 -22.65 -2.49 -6.02
CA ALA A 93 -21.90 -1.87 -7.11
C ALA A 93 -20.52 -2.50 -7.30
N GLU A 94 -19.99 -2.36 -8.51
CA GLU A 94 -18.65 -2.83 -8.89
C GLU A 94 -17.84 -1.70 -9.54
N LEU A 95 -16.52 -1.90 -9.61
CA LEU A 95 -15.58 -1.00 -10.27
C LEU A 95 -14.90 -1.68 -11.46
N LYS A 96 -14.83 -0.95 -12.59
CA LYS A 96 -14.05 -1.26 -13.79
C LYS A 96 -12.88 -0.30 -13.97
#